data_AF-A0A5B7IL15-F1
#
_entry.id   AF-A0A5B7IL15-F1
#
_cell.length_a   1.000
_cell.length_b   1.000
_cell.length_c   1.000
_cell.angle_alpha   90.00
_cell.angle_beta   90.00
_cell.angle_gamma   90.00
#
_symmetry.space_group_name_H-M   'P 1'
#
loop_
_entity.id
_entity.type
_entity.pdbx_description
1 polymer ?
#
loop_
_entity_poly.entity_id
_entity_poly.type
_entity_poly.pdbx_seq_one_letter_code
_entity_poly.pdbx_strand_id
1 'polypeptide(L)'
;MCENSPVVSFAGVVCAYSNEASLEYVRESLEKSLLTQLEREESSPTPPITVLFAPDPDLDHNASQHLHDEGANLADSPPGSLQCTFMDVGPSVGGGEGRRFDSSLVTKTLRSLITNIQHRNNSLNIYNSAVLPRDSQPDIRIIMCMLCGDPYSVENVLSPLLNHQWCIVTGEQSISLQTFLG
;
A
#
# COMPACT_ATOMS: atom_id res chain seq x y z
N MET A 1 19.54 -0.62 -32.53
CA MET A 1 19.63 -1.73 -31.55
C MET A 1 19.28 -1.11 -30.22
N CYS A 2 18.01 -1.18 -29.80
CA CYS A 2 17.59 -0.67 -28.49
C CYS A 2 17.90 -1.75 -27.47
N GLU A 3 18.69 -1.37 -26.48
CA GLU A 3 19.13 -2.21 -25.38
C GLU A 3 17.90 -2.54 -24.51
N ASN A 4 17.37 -3.76 -24.66
CA ASN A 4 16.36 -4.31 -23.77
C ASN A 4 17.02 -4.60 -22.41
N SER A 5 17.28 -3.57 -21.62
CA SER A 5 17.56 -3.76 -20.21
C SER A 5 16.30 -4.36 -19.57
N PRO A 6 16.40 -5.48 -18.84
CA PRO A 6 15.25 -6.04 -18.13
C PRO A 6 14.74 -4.97 -17.15
N VAL A 7 13.48 -4.60 -17.29
CA VAL A 7 12.80 -3.74 -16.32
C VAL A 7 12.64 -4.58 -15.05
N VAL A 8 13.50 -4.35 -14.07
CA VAL A 8 13.37 -4.98 -12.75
C VAL A 8 12.16 -4.33 -12.07
N SER A 9 11.05 -5.06 -12.03
CA SER A 9 9.88 -4.67 -11.25
C SER A 9 10.05 -5.17 -9.82
N PHE A 10 10.03 -4.25 -8.86
CA PHE A 10 10.13 -4.58 -7.44
C PHE A 10 8.75 -4.86 -6.87
N ALA A 11 8.60 -5.99 -6.16
CA ALA A 11 7.33 -6.34 -5.54
C ALA A 11 7.03 -5.52 -4.28
N GLY A 12 8.04 -4.95 -3.62
CA GLY A 12 7.93 -4.15 -2.40
C GLY A 12 9.26 -3.49 -2.07
N VAL A 13 9.22 -2.42 -1.27
CA VAL A 13 10.40 -1.61 -0.93
C VAL A 13 10.51 -1.44 0.59
N VAL A 14 11.73 -1.55 1.13
CA VAL A 14 12.04 -1.20 2.52
C VAL A 14 12.98 0.00 2.51
N CYS A 15 12.58 1.09 3.17
CA CYS A 15 13.35 2.31 3.31
C CYS A 15 13.82 2.42 4.77
N ALA A 16 15.11 2.26 5.04
CA ALA A 16 15.65 2.34 6.39
C ALA A 16 16.36 3.68 6.63
N TYR A 17 16.19 4.26 7.82
CA TYR A 17 16.88 5.48 8.23
C TYR A 17 17.31 5.40 9.70
N SER A 18 18.35 6.16 10.06
CA SER A 18 18.93 6.16 11.40
C SER A 18 19.21 7.54 12.00
N ASN A 19 19.20 8.57 11.16
CA ASN A 19 19.49 9.95 11.51
C ASN A 19 18.79 10.90 10.53
N GLU A 20 18.86 12.20 10.79
CA GLU A 20 18.18 13.24 10.00
C GLU A 20 18.56 13.20 8.51
N ALA A 21 19.85 13.04 8.19
CA ALA A 21 20.31 13.00 6.80
C ALA A 21 19.76 11.79 6.03
N SER A 22 19.69 10.62 6.68
CA SER A 22 19.11 9.42 6.07
C SER A 22 17.58 9.49 5.97
N LEU A 23 16.90 10.18 6.90
CA LEU A 23 15.47 10.42 6.82
C LEU A 23 15.12 11.35 5.64
N GLU A 24 15.88 12.44 5.47
CA GLU A 24 15.72 13.35 4.34
C GLU A 24 15.92 12.62 3.01
N TYR A 25 16.97 11.78 2.92
CA TYR A 25 17.20 10.96 1.73
C TYR A 25 16.01 10.04 1.42
N VAL A 26 15.38 9.44 2.44
CA VAL A 26 14.17 8.62 2.25
C VAL A 26 13.03 9.48 1.71
N ARG A 27 12.80 10.67 2.27
CA ARG A 27 11.76 11.61 1.82
C ARG A 27 11.96 11.99 0.34
N GLU A 28 13.15 12.46 -0.02
CA GLU A 28 13.50 12.83 -1.40
C GLU A 28 13.37 11.64 -2.36
N SER A 29 13.78 10.44 -1.93
CA SER A 29 13.69 9.23 -2.75
C SER A 29 12.23 8.85 -3.04
N LEU A 30 11.33 9.00 -2.06
CA LEU A 30 9.91 8.74 -2.22
C LEU A 30 9.26 9.75 -3.17
N GLU A 31 9.57 11.04 -3.01
CA GLU A 31 9.09 12.10 -3.91
C GLU A 31 9.54 11.87 -5.35
N LYS A 32 10.83 11.57 -5.55
CA LYS A 32 11.37 11.29 -6.87
C LYS A 32 10.74 10.03 -7.48
N SER A 33 10.48 9.01 -6.68
CA SER A 33 9.79 7.80 -7.13
C SER A 33 8.37 8.12 -7.61
N LEU A 34 7.64 8.96 -6.86
CA LEU A 34 6.31 9.42 -7.26
C LEU A 34 6.35 10.23 -8.56
N LEU A 35 7.25 11.20 -8.67
CA LEU A 35 7.38 12.04 -9.87
C LEU A 35 7.72 11.20 -11.10
N THR A 36 8.67 10.27 -10.98
CA THR A 36 9.05 9.36 -12.07
C THR A 36 7.86 8.51 -12.54
N GLN A 37 7.01 8.07 -11.60
CA GLN A 37 5.82 7.30 -11.93
C GLN A 37 4.78 8.16 -12.65
N LEU A 38 4.54 9.39 -12.18
CA LEU A 38 3.62 10.34 -12.81
C LEU A 38 4.08 10.71 -14.23
N GLU A 39 5.38 10.97 -14.42
CA GLU A 39 5.98 11.27 -15.73
C GLU A 39 5.87 10.13 -16.73
N ARG A 40 5.91 8.88 -16.25
CA ARG A 40 5.79 7.68 -17.09
C ARG A 40 4.34 7.31 -17.42
N GLU A 41 3.36 8.03 -16.86
CA GLU A 41 1.94 7.63 -16.88
C GLU A 41 1.77 6.15 -16.50
N GLU A 42 2.61 5.65 -15.59
CA GLU A 42 2.68 4.22 -15.32
C GLU A 42 1.41 3.82 -14.57
N SER A 43 0.52 3.10 -15.25
CA SER A 43 -0.71 2.57 -14.65
C SER A 43 -0.47 1.46 -13.63
N SER A 44 0.80 1.08 -13.43
CA SER A 44 1.17 0.05 -12.49
C SER A 44 0.99 0.55 -11.05
N PRO A 45 0.43 -0.29 -10.17
CA PRO A 45 0.30 0.05 -8.77
C PRO A 45 1.67 0.25 -8.13
N THR A 46 1.84 1.35 -7.38
CA THR A 46 2.98 1.60 -6.50
C THR A 46 3.31 0.39 -5.64
N PRO A 47 4.57 -0.10 -5.57
CA PRO A 47 4.89 -1.18 -4.65
C PRO A 47 4.65 -0.73 -3.20
N PRO A 48 4.16 -1.61 -2.30
CA PRO A 48 4.05 -1.28 -0.89
C PRO A 48 5.43 -0.94 -0.31
N ILE A 49 5.47 0.09 0.52
CA ILE A 49 6.70 0.63 1.10
C ILE A 49 6.67 0.44 2.61
N THR A 50 7.76 -0.05 3.20
CA THR A 50 7.94 -0.08 4.65
C THR A 50 9.07 0.84 5.05
N VAL A 51 8.74 1.89 5.82
CA VAL A 51 9.70 2.82 6.42
C VAL A 51 10.16 2.25 7.75
N LEU A 52 11.46 1.98 7.86
CA LEU A 52 12.09 1.32 8.99
C LEU A 52 12.98 2.32 9.75
N PHE A 53 12.62 2.61 11.00
CA PHE A 53 13.46 3.43 11.87
C PHE A 53 14.43 2.56 12.66
N ALA A 54 15.73 2.80 12.48
CA ALA A 54 16.79 2.11 13.19
C ALA A 54 17.78 3.15 13.74
N PRO A 55 17.56 3.74 14.93
CA PRO A 55 18.39 4.84 15.44
C PRO A 55 19.86 4.44 15.58
N ASP A 56 20.77 5.41 15.44
CA ASP A 56 22.18 5.22 15.81
C ASP A 56 22.28 5.03 17.34
N PRO A 57 23.14 4.14 17.85
CA PRO A 57 23.19 3.83 19.29
C PRO A 57 23.62 5.03 20.15
N ASP A 58 24.34 5.97 19.56
CA ASP A 58 24.85 7.18 20.21
C ASP A 58 23.86 8.36 20.13
N LEU A 59 22.67 8.15 19.54
CA LEU A 59 21.67 9.18 19.37
C LEU A 59 20.96 9.49 20.69
N ASP A 60 20.87 10.77 21.05
CA ASP A 60 20.15 11.20 22.25
C ASP A 60 18.66 10.82 22.18
N HIS A 61 18.06 10.52 23.34
CA HIS A 61 16.68 10.06 23.43
C HIS A 61 15.69 11.04 22.82
N ASN A 62 15.86 12.35 23.05
CA ASN A 62 15.00 13.38 22.47
C ASN A 62 15.12 13.43 20.94
N ALA A 63 16.35 13.32 20.42
CA ALA A 63 16.60 13.29 18.97
C ALA A 63 16.05 12.00 18.34
N SER A 64 16.18 10.87 19.01
CA SER A 64 15.61 9.59 18.59
C SER A 64 14.09 9.64 18.55
N GLN A 65 13.44 10.23 19.56
CA GLN A 65 11.99 10.38 19.59
C GLN A 65 11.50 11.32 18.47
N HIS A 66 12.19 12.44 18.27
CA HIS A 66 11.88 13.37 17.19
C HIS A 66 11.94 12.70 15.81
N LEU A 67 13.02 11.95 15.54
CA LEU A 67 13.20 11.23 14.28
C LEU A 67 12.15 10.13 14.09
N HIS A 68 11.83 9.39 15.16
CA HIS A 68 10.76 8.41 15.15
C HIS A 68 9.43 9.05 14.71
N ASP A 69 9.06 10.17 15.34
CA ASP A 69 7.79 10.85 15.08
C ASP A 69 7.74 11.43 13.65
N GLU A 70 8.84 11.99 13.14
CA GLU A 70 8.92 12.40 11.74
C GLU A 70 8.79 11.24 10.76
N GLY A 71 9.45 10.11 11.02
CA GLY A 71 9.35 8.94 10.14
C GLY A 71 7.96 8.30 10.17
N ALA A 72 7.29 8.29 11.32
CA ALA A 72 5.90 7.87 11.44
C ALA A 72 4.98 8.80 10.63
N ASN A 73 5.14 10.13 10.78
CA ASN A 73 4.39 11.13 10.01
C ASN A 73 4.61 10.99 8.50
N LEU A 74 5.84 10.71 8.07
CA LEU A 74 6.17 10.46 6.67
C LEU A 74 5.47 9.21 6.13
N ALA A 75 5.30 8.17 6.94
CA ALA A 75 4.62 6.95 6.53
C ALA A 75 3.09 7.08 6.56
N ASP A 76 2.53 7.87 7.48
CA ASP A 76 1.09 8.13 7.60
C ASP A 76 0.58 9.10 6.52
N SER A 77 1.41 10.08 6.16
CA SER A 77 1.13 11.09 5.13
C SER A 77 2.21 11.14 4.04
N PRO A 78 2.43 10.03 3.33
CA PRO A 78 3.49 9.96 2.33
C PRO A 78 3.16 10.83 1.12
N PRO A 79 4.18 11.27 0.36
CA PRO A 79 3.94 12.05 -0.85
C PRO A 79 3.07 11.27 -1.84
N GLY A 80 1.95 11.87 -2.25
CA GLY A 80 1.00 11.30 -3.19
C GLY A 80 0.18 10.14 -2.63
N SER A 81 -0.09 9.12 -3.47
CA SER A 81 -0.86 7.91 -3.08
C SER A 81 0.04 6.72 -2.77
N LEU A 82 1.27 6.97 -2.31
CA LEU A 82 2.17 5.91 -1.87
C LEU A 82 1.60 5.22 -0.63
N GLN A 83 1.67 3.89 -0.58
CA GLN A 83 1.24 3.13 0.57
C GLN A 83 2.47 2.80 1.42
N CYS A 84 2.64 3.56 2.49
CA CYS A 84 3.74 3.39 3.42
C CYS A 84 3.26 2.70 4.71
N THR A 85 4.14 1.91 5.31
CA THR A 85 3.94 1.33 6.65
C THR A 85 5.15 1.68 7.49
N PHE A 86 4.94 2.22 8.68
CA PHE A 86 6.03 2.50 9.60
C PHE A 86 6.38 1.29 10.47
N MET A 87 7.67 1.05 10.70
CA MET A 87 8.14 0.06 11.65
C MET A 87 9.33 0.61 12.45
N ASP A 88 9.19 0.59 13.76
CA ASP A 88 10.26 0.96 14.69
C ASP A 88 11.04 -0.28 15.15
N VAL A 89 12.37 -0.20 15.03
CA VAL A 89 13.33 -1.20 15.52
C VAL A 89 13.62 -1.00 17.00
N GLY A 90 13.42 0.21 17.51
CA GLY A 90 13.89 0.65 18.81
C GLY A 90 15.42 0.63 18.92
N PRO A 91 15.99 1.17 20.00
CA PRO A 91 17.39 0.93 20.32
C PRO A 91 17.58 -0.56 20.64
N SER A 92 18.55 -1.23 20.02
CA SER A 92 18.79 -2.66 20.25
C SER A 92 19.23 -2.90 21.71
N VAL A 93 18.33 -3.36 22.60
CA VAL A 93 18.65 -3.57 24.02
C VAL A 93 19.31 -4.94 24.31
N GLY A 94 19.69 -5.75 23.31
CA GLY A 94 20.17 -7.11 23.63
C GLY A 94 20.78 -7.97 22.52
N GLY A 95 21.34 -7.39 21.46
CA GLY A 95 22.05 -8.17 20.44
C GLY A 95 23.55 -8.18 20.70
N GLY A 96 24.11 -9.30 21.18
CA GLY A 96 25.55 -9.49 21.20
C GLY A 96 26.18 -9.30 19.81
N GLU A 97 27.37 -8.71 19.79
CA GLU A 97 28.29 -8.56 18.64
C GLU A 97 27.71 -7.89 17.38
N GLY A 98 27.64 -6.55 17.38
CA GLY A 98 27.68 -5.73 16.16
C GLY A 98 26.47 -5.80 15.23
N ARG A 99 25.36 -6.41 15.65
CA ARG A 99 24.13 -6.51 14.84
C ARG A 99 23.14 -5.42 15.24
N ARG A 100 23.00 -4.41 14.38
CA ARG A 100 22.00 -3.33 14.52
C ARG A 100 20.55 -3.84 14.46
N PHE A 101 20.31 -4.89 13.69
CA PHE A 101 18.99 -5.48 13.50
C PHE A 101 18.92 -6.86 14.13
N ASP A 102 17.94 -7.06 15.01
CA ASP A 102 17.61 -8.39 15.49
C ASP A 102 16.98 -9.23 14.35
N SER A 103 17.34 -10.51 14.31
CA SER A 103 16.80 -11.45 13.31
C SER A 103 15.28 -11.57 13.41
N SER A 104 14.72 -11.44 14.62
CA SER A 104 13.28 -11.47 14.83
C SER A 104 12.60 -10.27 14.14
N LEU A 105 13.23 -9.11 14.20
CA LEU A 105 12.72 -7.89 13.64
C LEU A 105 12.80 -7.88 12.12
N VAL A 106 13.95 -8.26 11.54
CA VAL A 106 14.08 -8.41 10.08
C VAL A 106 12.99 -9.34 9.55
N THR A 107 12.75 -10.44 10.27
CA THR A 107 11.69 -11.39 9.93
C THR A 107 10.30 -10.76 10.03
N LYS A 108 10.04 -9.95 11.05
CA LYS A 108 8.77 -9.21 11.22
C LYS A 108 8.57 -8.19 10.09
N THR A 109 9.59 -7.41 9.76
CA THR A 109 9.56 -6.42 8.67
C THR A 109 9.26 -7.09 7.34
N LEU A 110 10.00 -8.14 6.99
CA LEU A 110 9.80 -8.88 5.75
C LEU A 110 8.44 -9.55 5.69
N ARG A 111 7.98 -10.17 6.78
CA ARG A 111 6.62 -10.73 6.84
C ARG A 111 5.57 -9.66 6.64
N SER A 112 5.70 -8.50 7.27
CA SER A 112 4.77 -7.38 7.09
C SER A 112 4.72 -6.93 5.63
N LEU A 113 5.89 -6.76 5.00
CA LEU A 113 5.97 -6.37 3.60
C LEU A 113 5.34 -7.42 2.68
N ILE A 114 5.66 -8.71 2.89
CA ILE A 114 5.08 -9.82 2.11
C ILE A 114 3.56 -9.86 2.28
N THR A 115 3.05 -9.69 3.51
CA THR A 115 1.61 -9.61 3.76
C THR A 115 0.98 -8.43 3.03
N ASN A 116 1.63 -7.27 2.97
CA ASN A 116 1.13 -6.11 2.23
C ASN A 116 1.12 -6.35 0.71
N ILE A 117 2.15 -7.01 0.18
CA ILE A 117 2.21 -7.44 -1.23
C ILE A 117 1.07 -8.43 -1.52
N GLN A 118 0.90 -9.44 -0.67
CA GLN A 118 -0.16 -10.44 -0.80
C GLN A 118 -1.54 -9.82 -0.66
N HIS A 119 -1.75 -8.92 0.30
CA HIS A 119 -3.02 -8.22 0.48
C HIS A 119 -3.33 -7.39 -0.76
N ARG A 120 -2.36 -6.66 -1.33
CA ARG A 120 -2.58 -5.91 -2.56
C ARG A 120 -2.91 -6.83 -3.74
N ASN A 121 -2.14 -7.90 -3.90
CA ASN A 121 -2.40 -8.90 -4.93
C ASN A 121 -3.73 -9.60 -4.73
N ASN A 122 -4.15 -9.85 -3.49
CA ASN A 122 -5.40 -10.52 -3.15
C ASN A 122 -6.59 -9.57 -3.14
N SER A 123 -6.44 -8.28 -2.87
CA SER A 123 -7.47 -7.25 -3.10
C SER A 123 -7.67 -7.08 -4.60
N LEU A 124 -6.59 -6.94 -5.38
CA LEU A 124 -6.63 -6.99 -6.84
C LEU A 124 -7.21 -8.34 -7.33
N ASN A 125 -6.93 -9.44 -6.64
CA ASN A 125 -7.55 -10.71 -6.92
C ASN A 125 -9.01 -10.74 -6.45
N ILE A 126 -9.47 -10.11 -5.38
CA ILE A 126 -10.90 -10.03 -5.04
C ILE A 126 -11.63 -9.23 -6.12
N TYR A 127 -11.01 -8.19 -6.68
CA TYR A 127 -11.50 -7.53 -7.89
C TYR A 127 -11.46 -8.42 -9.15
N ASN A 128 -10.70 -9.52 -9.15
CA ASN A 128 -10.60 -10.47 -10.26
C ASN A 128 -11.20 -11.86 -9.99
N SER A 129 -11.61 -12.15 -8.75
CA SER A 129 -11.93 -13.47 -8.20
C SER A 129 -12.97 -13.43 -7.08
N ALA A 130 -13.69 -12.31 -6.90
CA ALA A 130 -15.05 -12.37 -6.35
C ALA A 130 -15.94 -13.18 -7.30
N VAL A 131 -15.83 -14.51 -7.16
CA VAL A 131 -16.84 -15.54 -7.37
C VAL A 131 -17.70 -15.36 -8.62
N LEU A 132 -17.05 -15.42 -9.78
CA LEU A 132 -17.74 -15.74 -11.02
C LEU A 132 -16.97 -16.89 -11.67
N PRO A 133 -17.62 -18.04 -11.96
CA PRO A 133 -17.03 -19.10 -12.78
C PRO A 133 -16.29 -18.50 -13.98
N ARG A 134 -15.21 -19.15 -14.44
CA ARG A 134 -14.40 -18.67 -15.57
C ARG A 134 -15.21 -18.41 -16.85
N ASP A 135 -16.43 -18.96 -16.91
CA ASP A 135 -17.40 -18.82 -17.99
C ASP A 135 -18.42 -17.67 -17.81
N SER A 136 -18.34 -16.89 -16.72
CA SER A 136 -19.27 -15.78 -16.43
C SER A 136 -18.52 -14.46 -16.21
N GLN A 137 -17.63 -14.11 -17.13
CA GLN A 137 -17.03 -12.78 -17.16
C GLN A 137 -18.14 -11.77 -17.53
N PRO A 138 -18.44 -10.78 -16.68
CA PRO A 138 -19.49 -9.81 -17.00
C PRO A 138 -19.04 -8.94 -18.17
N ASP A 139 -19.97 -8.59 -19.08
CA ASP A 139 -19.68 -7.71 -20.22
C ASP A 139 -19.21 -6.31 -19.77
N ILE A 140 -19.67 -5.86 -18.59
CA ILE A 140 -19.34 -4.56 -18.01
C ILE A 140 -18.99 -4.75 -16.53
N ARG A 141 -17.85 -4.21 -16.10
CA ARG A 141 -17.41 -4.18 -14.70
C ARG A 141 -17.34 -2.73 -14.22
N ILE A 142 -18.12 -2.39 -13.19
CA ILE A 142 -18.15 -1.05 -12.57
C ILE A 142 -17.51 -1.14 -11.19
N ILE A 143 -16.49 -0.32 -10.92
CA ILE A 143 -15.84 -0.20 -9.61
C ILE A 143 -16.16 1.17 -9.06
N MET A 144 -16.71 1.23 -7.85
CA MET A 144 -17.07 2.47 -7.15
C MET A 144 -16.36 2.53 -5.80
N CYS A 145 -15.81 3.69 -5.46
CA CYS A 145 -15.25 4.01 -4.15
C CYS A 145 -15.93 5.28 -3.63
N MET A 146 -16.25 5.32 -2.33
CA MET A 146 -16.71 6.53 -1.66
C MET A 146 -15.63 6.97 -0.68
N LEU A 147 -15.37 8.27 -0.65
CA LEU A 147 -14.36 8.83 0.24
C LEU A 147 -14.95 8.98 1.64
N CYS A 148 -14.14 8.69 2.67
CA CYS A 148 -14.54 8.91 4.05
C CYS A 148 -14.72 10.42 4.29
N GLY A 149 -15.97 10.90 4.25
CA GLY A 149 -16.30 12.33 4.33
C GLY A 149 -17.41 12.77 3.37
N ASP A 150 -17.81 11.90 2.43
CA ASP A 150 -18.93 12.21 1.55
C ASP A 150 -20.25 12.37 2.35
N PRO A 151 -21.07 13.39 2.04
CA PRO A 151 -22.35 13.62 2.73
C PRO A 151 -23.43 12.58 2.35
N TYR A 152 -23.14 11.75 1.34
CA TYR A 152 -24.05 10.73 0.84
C TYR A 152 -23.73 9.37 1.50
N SER A 153 -24.74 8.72 2.05
CA SER A 153 -24.61 7.33 2.50
C SER A 153 -24.47 6.40 1.30
N VAL A 154 -23.78 5.26 1.50
CA VAL A 154 -23.67 4.16 0.52
C VAL A 154 -25.04 3.79 -0.04
N GLU A 155 -26.04 3.72 0.84
CA GLU A 155 -27.41 3.37 0.51
C GLU A 155 -28.02 4.34 -0.50
N ASN A 156 -27.76 5.66 -0.38
CA ASN A 156 -28.31 6.65 -1.31
C ASN A 156 -27.75 6.49 -2.73
N VAL A 157 -26.47 6.11 -2.85
CA VAL A 157 -25.85 5.94 -4.16
C VAL A 157 -26.25 4.61 -4.79
N LEU A 158 -26.39 3.56 -4.00
CA LEU A 158 -26.79 2.24 -4.48
C LEU A 158 -28.31 2.07 -4.63
N SER A 159 -29.12 2.93 -3.99
CA SER A 159 -30.59 2.84 -3.99
C SER A 159 -31.21 2.70 -5.39
N PRO A 160 -30.78 3.44 -6.43
CA PRO A 160 -31.33 3.26 -7.78
C PRO A 160 -31.04 1.88 -8.38
N LEU A 161 -29.89 1.28 -8.05
CA LEU A 161 -29.51 -0.07 -8.50
C LEU A 161 -30.29 -1.12 -7.72
N LEU A 162 -30.38 -0.98 -6.39
CA LEU A 162 -31.07 -1.91 -5.50
C LEU A 162 -32.60 -1.94 -5.75
N ASN A 163 -33.18 -0.81 -6.15
CA ASN A 163 -34.61 -0.71 -6.48
C ASN A 163 -34.94 -1.08 -7.93
N HIS A 164 -33.95 -1.47 -8.73
CA HIS A 164 -34.21 -1.92 -10.09
C HIS A 164 -34.98 -3.26 -10.06
N GLN A 165 -36.00 -3.40 -10.91
CA GLN A 165 -36.90 -4.58 -10.93
C GLN A 165 -36.17 -5.91 -11.16
N TRP A 166 -34.95 -5.84 -11.69
CA TRP A 166 -34.10 -6.98 -12.05
C TRP A 166 -32.80 -7.01 -11.25
N CYS A 167 -32.78 -6.36 -10.08
CA CYS A 167 -31.71 -6.50 -9.10
C CYS A 167 -31.98 -7.72 -8.22
N ILE A 168 -31.02 -8.64 -8.16
CA ILE A 168 -31.10 -9.88 -7.39
C ILE A 168 -29.92 -9.91 -6.44
N VAL A 169 -30.16 -10.11 -5.14
CA VAL A 169 -29.08 -10.32 -4.17
C VAL A 169 -28.53 -11.73 -4.36
N THR A 170 -27.25 -11.84 -4.71
CA THR A 170 -26.58 -13.11 -5.05
C THR A 170 -25.68 -13.65 -3.94
N GLY A 171 -25.48 -12.89 -2.87
CA GLY A 171 -24.65 -13.28 -1.73
C GLY A 171 -24.66 -12.21 -0.62
N GLU A 172 -23.90 -12.43 0.46
CA GLU A 172 -23.90 -11.54 1.64
C GLU A 172 -23.49 -10.10 1.31
N GLN A 173 -22.71 -9.88 0.25
CA GLN A 173 -22.23 -8.57 -0.20
C GLN A 173 -22.24 -8.44 -1.73
N SER A 174 -23.10 -9.20 -2.42
CA SER A 174 -23.15 -9.18 -3.88
C SER A 174 -24.58 -9.07 -4.41
N ILE A 175 -24.73 -8.27 -5.46
CA ILE A 175 -25.97 -8.12 -6.22
C ILE A 175 -25.68 -8.35 -7.69
N SER A 176 -26.65 -8.95 -8.40
CA SER A 176 -26.65 -9.12 -9.84
C SER A 176 -27.77 -8.28 -10.43
N LEU A 177 -27.45 -7.47 -11.43
CA LEU A 177 -28.40 -6.61 -12.13
C LEU A 177 -28.51 -7.06 -13.58
N GLN A 178 -29.68 -7.55 -13.98
CA GLN A 178 -29.95 -7.87 -15.37
C GLN A 178 -30.71 -6.70 -16.01
N THR A 179 -30.18 -6.14 -17.09
CA THR A 179 -30.89 -5.10 -17.84
C THR A 179 -30.61 -5.25 -19.33
N PHE A 180 -31.58 -4.84 -20.14
CA PHE A 180 -31.45 -4.85 -21.60
C PHE A 180 -30.63 -3.63 -22.04
N LEU A 181 -29.50 -3.87 -22.70
CA LEU A 181 -28.61 -2.82 -23.22
C LEU A 181 -28.85 -2.55 -24.71
N GLY A 182 -30.11 -2.48 -25.14
CA GLY A 182 -30.46 -2.10 -26.52
C GLY A 182 -30.33 -3.22 -27.55
#